data_AF-A0A183D0U5-F1
#
_entry.id   AF-A0A183D0U5-F1
#
_cell.length_a   1.000
_cell.length_b   1.000
_cell.length_c   1.000
_cell.angle_alpha   90.00
_cell.angle_beta   90.00
_cell.angle_gamma   90.00
#
_symmetry.space_group_name_H-M   'P 1'
#
loop_
_entity.id
_entity.type
_entity.pdbx_description
1 polymer ?
#
loop_
_entity_poly.entity_id
_entity_poly.type
_entity_poly.pdbx_seq_one_letter_code
_entity_poly.pdbx_strand_id
1 'polypeptide(L)'
;MLSFLSMILSSGTVLRSDSEEWSSKTYPDPRLNFTQCRTWSESTLCDPDHILTDQWRMDINSNINLQNKCSVMFLAHLPAYIHVNSNLRALQTDLLYE
;
A
#
# COMPACT_ATOMS: atom_id res chain seq x y z
N MET A 1 6.81 -40.17 -18.16
CA MET A 1 7.54 -39.30 -17.22
C MET A 1 6.70 -38.06 -16.99
N LEU A 2 6.26 -37.79 -15.77
CA LEU A 2 5.51 -36.56 -15.48
C LEU A 2 6.44 -35.36 -15.63
N SER A 3 6.02 -34.39 -16.44
CA SER A 3 6.76 -33.15 -16.70
C SER A 3 6.76 -32.26 -15.46
N PHE A 4 7.84 -31.52 -15.22
CA PHE A 4 7.88 -30.47 -14.19
C PHE A 4 6.72 -29.47 -14.36
N LEU A 5 6.30 -29.23 -15.61
CA LEU A 5 5.13 -28.41 -15.94
C LEU A 5 3.83 -28.99 -15.38
N SER A 6 3.67 -30.32 -15.41
CA SER A 6 2.49 -30.98 -14.82
C SER A 6 2.47 -30.93 -13.29
N MET A 7 3.63 -30.87 -12.63
CA MET A 7 3.71 -30.67 -11.17
C MET A 7 3.30 -29.24 -10.76
N ILE A 8 3.67 -28.24 -11.55
CA ILE A 8 3.30 -26.83 -11.30
C ILE A 8 1.81 -26.62 -11.57
N LEU A 9 1.28 -27.18 -12.66
CA LEU A 9 -0.16 -27.09 -12.99
C LEU A 9 -1.04 -27.92 -12.04
N SER A 10 -0.54 -29.04 -11.49
CA SER A 10 -1.22 -29.82 -10.44
C SER A 10 -1.07 -29.21 -9.05
N SER A 11 -0.21 -28.20 -8.87
CA SER A 11 -0.12 -27.41 -7.65
C SER A 11 -1.25 -26.37 -7.63
N GLY A 12 -2.47 -26.87 -7.77
CA GLY A 12 -3.68 -26.11 -7.46
C GLY A 12 -3.56 -25.63 -6.01
N THR A 13 -3.61 -24.30 -5.86
CA THR A 13 -3.70 -23.54 -4.60
C THR A 13 -2.60 -23.81 -3.56
N VAL A 14 -1.45 -23.17 -3.71
CA VAL A 14 -0.41 -23.10 -2.66
C VAL A 14 -0.54 -21.86 -1.75
N LEU A 15 -1.53 -20.97 -1.96
CA LEU A 15 -1.57 -19.66 -1.27
C LEU A 15 -2.92 -19.28 -0.65
N ARG A 16 -3.75 -20.24 -0.24
CA ARG A 16 -5.09 -19.92 0.30
C ARG A 16 -5.59 -20.94 1.31
N SER A 17 -4.78 -21.24 2.32
CA SER A 17 -5.27 -22.04 3.47
C SER A 17 -5.60 -21.17 4.68
N ASP A 18 -4.80 -20.14 4.97
CA ASP A 18 -4.84 -19.52 6.31
C ASP A 18 -4.98 -17.98 6.32
N SER A 19 -5.21 -17.34 5.17
CA SER A 19 -5.52 -15.90 5.13
C SER A 19 -7.03 -15.70 5.30
N GLU A 20 -7.45 -14.95 6.32
CA GLU A 20 -8.84 -14.52 6.45
C GLU A 20 -9.26 -13.75 5.20
N GLU A 21 -10.51 -13.95 4.74
CA GLU A 21 -11.04 -13.16 3.64
C GLU A 21 -11.38 -11.76 4.15
N TRP A 22 -10.51 -10.81 3.84
CA TRP A 22 -10.71 -9.43 4.25
C TRP A 22 -11.71 -8.70 3.34
N SER A 23 -12.66 -8.02 3.98
CA SER A 23 -13.51 -7.01 3.36
C SER A 23 -13.05 -5.63 3.83
N SER A 24 -13.50 -4.57 3.16
CA SER A 24 -13.24 -3.19 3.64
C SER A 24 -13.77 -2.92 5.05
N LYS A 25 -14.74 -3.72 5.54
CA LYS A 25 -15.29 -3.61 6.90
C LYS A 25 -14.53 -4.43 7.94
N THR A 26 -13.80 -5.45 7.52
CA THR A 26 -13.13 -6.41 8.41
C THR A 26 -11.61 -6.26 8.41
N TYR A 27 -11.02 -5.63 7.38
CA TYR A 27 -9.60 -5.32 7.36
C TYR A 27 -9.25 -4.35 8.51
N PRO A 28 -8.26 -4.67 9.36
CA PRO A 28 -7.96 -3.87 10.54
C PRO A 28 -7.39 -2.49 10.17
N ASP A 29 -7.78 -1.47 10.94
CA ASP A 29 -7.21 -0.12 10.82
C ASP A 29 -5.99 0.01 11.76
N PRO A 30 -4.78 0.24 11.23
CA PRO A 30 -3.57 0.36 12.05
C PRO A 30 -3.59 1.56 13.01
N ARG A 31 -4.45 2.56 12.76
CA ARG A 31 -4.65 3.71 13.66
C ARG A 31 -5.47 3.38 14.89
N LEU A 32 -6.32 2.36 14.80
CA LEU A 32 -7.20 1.91 15.89
C LEU A 32 -6.60 0.70 16.62
N ASN A 33 -5.98 -0.23 15.88
CA ASN A 33 -5.40 -1.45 16.43
C ASN A 33 -4.14 -1.89 15.68
N PHE A 34 -3.03 -1.20 15.97
CA PHE A 34 -1.72 -1.53 15.39
C PHE A 34 -1.24 -2.95 15.74
N THR A 35 -1.71 -3.54 16.84
CA THR A 35 -1.33 -4.91 17.23
C THR A 35 -1.95 -5.94 16.29
N GLN A 36 -3.24 -5.80 15.95
CA GLN A 36 -3.90 -6.68 14.97
C GLN A 36 -3.33 -6.52 13.56
N CYS A 37 -2.86 -5.32 13.22
CA CYS A 37 -2.13 -5.04 11.99
C CYS A 37 -0.67 -5.51 12.00
N ARG A 38 -0.20 -6.10 13.11
CA ARG A 38 1.19 -6.53 13.35
C ARG A 38 2.19 -5.43 12.94
N THR A 39 1.96 -4.22 13.44
CA THR A 39 2.75 -3.00 13.14
C THR A 39 3.03 -2.20 14.42
N TRP A 40 3.64 -1.02 14.29
CA TRP A 40 3.90 -0.10 15.40
C TRP A 40 2.80 0.97 15.54
N SER A 41 2.69 1.56 16.72
CA SER A 41 1.89 2.76 16.93
C SER A 41 2.28 3.86 15.94
N GLU A 42 1.30 4.59 15.42
CA GLU A 42 1.45 5.65 14.39
C GLU A 42 1.87 5.17 12.99
N SER A 43 2.04 3.86 12.77
CA SER A 43 2.26 3.35 11.42
C SER A 43 0.97 3.38 10.60
N THR A 44 1.08 3.67 9.30
CA THR A 44 -0.02 3.50 8.34
C THR A 44 0.05 2.15 7.62
N LEU A 45 1.06 1.32 7.92
CA LEU A 45 1.23 -0.02 7.35
C LEU A 45 0.44 -1.04 8.18
N CYS A 46 -0.29 -1.93 7.51
CA CYS A 46 -1.02 -3.01 8.16
C CYS A 46 -0.78 -4.34 7.42
N ASP A 47 -0.31 -5.35 8.14
CA ASP A 47 0.03 -6.70 7.63
C ASP A 47 -0.56 -7.78 8.56
N PRO A 48 -1.89 -7.96 8.55
CA PRO A 48 -2.56 -8.91 9.45
C PRO A 48 -2.33 -10.37 9.04
N ASP A 49 -2.06 -10.65 7.76
CA ASP A 49 -1.85 -12.00 7.22
C ASP A 49 -0.40 -12.49 7.34
N HIS A 50 0.46 -11.73 8.01
CA HIS A 50 1.88 -12.08 8.21
C HIS A 50 2.64 -12.33 6.90
N ILE A 51 2.23 -11.70 5.80
CA ILE A 51 2.88 -11.85 4.48
C ILE A 51 4.27 -11.22 4.53
N LEU A 52 4.42 -10.13 5.29
CA LEU A 52 5.68 -9.41 5.40
C LEU A 52 6.54 -9.93 6.56
N THR A 53 7.85 -10.02 6.29
CA THR A 53 8.85 -10.21 7.34
C THR A 53 8.96 -8.96 8.21
N ASP A 54 9.49 -9.11 9.42
CA ASP A 54 9.69 -7.96 10.32
C ASP A 54 10.60 -6.89 9.68
N GLN A 55 11.65 -7.32 8.98
CA GLN A 55 12.57 -6.41 8.28
C GLN A 55 11.86 -5.61 7.20
N TRP A 56 11.07 -6.27 6.35
CA TRP A 56 10.33 -5.57 5.29
C TRP A 56 9.36 -4.53 5.85
N ARG A 57 8.73 -4.80 6.99
CA ARG A 57 7.83 -3.83 7.61
C ARG A 57 8.57 -2.62 8.16
N MET A 58 9.75 -2.84 8.74
CA MET A 58 10.60 -1.73 9.19
C MET A 58 11.00 -0.86 8.00
N ASP A 59 11.44 -1.49 6.91
CA ASP A 59 11.89 -0.79 5.70
C ASP A 59 10.74 0.00 5.04
N ILE A 60 9.57 -0.61 4.89
CA ILE A 60 8.39 0.04 4.31
C ILE A 60 7.92 1.19 5.20
N ASN A 61 7.80 0.98 6.50
CA ASN A 61 7.37 2.02 7.44
C ASN A 61 8.35 3.20 7.46
N SER A 62 9.66 2.92 7.40
CA SER A 62 10.70 3.95 7.28
C SER A 62 10.53 4.77 5.99
N ASN A 63 10.33 4.11 4.86
CA ASN A 63 10.13 4.76 3.56
C ASN A 63 8.86 5.62 3.51
N ILE A 64 7.73 5.12 4.05
CA ILE A 64 6.49 5.91 4.17
C ILE A 64 6.73 7.17 4.99
N ASN A 65 7.44 7.04 6.13
CA ASN A 65 7.75 8.18 6.99
C ASN A 65 8.67 9.20 6.30
N LEU A 66 9.64 8.75 5.52
CA LEU A 66 10.49 9.62 4.72
C LEU A 66 9.69 10.36 3.63
N GLN A 67 8.81 9.66 2.92
CA GLN A 67 7.96 10.26 1.89
C GLN A 67 7.00 11.28 2.49
N ASN A 68 6.35 10.97 3.61
CA ASN A 68 5.47 11.92 4.30
C ASN A 68 6.22 13.19 4.73
N LYS A 69 7.45 13.04 5.25
CA LYS A 69 8.31 14.19 5.58
C LYS A 69 8.71 15.00 4.35
N CYS A 70 9.08 14.34 3.25
CA CYS A 70 9.43 15.01 2.00
C CYS A 70 8.24 15.73 1.37
N SER A 71 7.04 15.15 1.39
CA SER A 71 5.81 15.79 0.92
C SER A 71 5.47 17.03 1.74
N VAL A 72 5.62 16.98 3.07
CA VAL A 72 5.43 18.15 3.94
C VAL A 72 6.51 19.21 3.67
N MET A 73 7.76 18.80 3.40
CA MET A 73 8.83 19.74 3.05
C MET A 73 8.61 20.41 1.70
N PHE A 74 8.08 19.72 0.69
CA PHE A 74 7.66 20.32 -0.58
C PHE A 74 6.56 21.37 -0.38
N LEU A 75 5.58 21.09 0.49
CA LEU A 75 4.51 22.05 0.82
C LEU A 75 5.01 23.25 1.65
N ALA A 76 6.02 23.06 2.50
CA ALA A 76 6.59 24.12 3.34
C ALA A 76 7.61 25.02 2.61
N HIS A 77 8.09 24.62 1.43
CA HIS A 77 9.04 25.38 0.60
C HIS A 77 8.45 25.93 -0.70
N LEU A 78 7.12 26.09 -0.79
CA LEU A 78 6.49 26.87 -1.85
C LEU A 78 6.28 28.33 -1.38
N PRO A 79 7.26 29.25 -1.57
CA PRO A 79 6.93 30.65 -1.54
C PRO A 79 6.13 30.97 -2.81
N ALA A 80 4.88 31.40 -2.63
CA ALA A 80 4.16 32.27 -3.55
C ALA A 80 4.10 31.86 -5.05
N TYR A 81 3.67 30.64 -5.38
CA TYR A 81 3.35 30.31 -6.79
C TYR A 81 2.05 29.50 -6.98
N ILE A 82 0.97 29.85 -6.29
CA ILE A 82 -0.38 29.52 -6.78
C ILE A 82 -1.30 30.73 -6.51
N HIS A 83 -1.08 31.79 -7.29
CA HIS A 83 -2.14 32.73 -7.65
C HIS A 83 -2.21 32.81 -9.18
N VAL A 84 -2.38 31.67 -9.85
CA VAL A 84 -2.71 31.62 -11.27
C VAL A 84 -3.71 30.50 -11.54
N ASN A 85 -4.91 30.92 -11.93
CA ASN A 85 -5.97 30.22 -12.66
C ASN A 85 -6.77 29.11 -11.97
N SER A 86 -7.97 29.50 -11.54
CA SER A 86 -9.18 28.69 -11.33
C SER A 86 -9.70 27.96 -12.59
N ASN A 87 -8.90 27.79 -13.65
CA ASN A 87 -9.31 27.22 -14.94
C ASN A 87 -8.61 25.91 -15.34
N LEU A 88 -7.71 25.34 -14.52
CA LEU A 88 -7.07 24.04 -14.80
C LEU A 88 -7.87 22.85 -14.24
N ARG A 89 -9.20 22.89 -14.37
CA ARG A 89 -10.10 21.75 -14.11
C ARG A 89 -10.34 20.86 -15.34
N ALA A 90 -9.60 21.06 -16.45
CA ALA A 90 -10.05 20.57 -17.76
C ALA A 90 -9.05 19.73 -18.59
N LEU A 91 -7.90 19.28 -18.07
CA LEU A 91 -6.92 18.57 -18.90
C LEU A 91 -6.32 17.28 -18.32
N GLN A 92 -7.01 16.62 -17.40
CA GLN A 92 -6.60 15.29 -16.92
C GLN A 92 -7.73 14.26 -16.96
N THR A 93 -8.58 14.34 -17.99
CA THR A 93 -9.51 13.26 -18.35
C THR A 93 -9.40 13.03 -19.86
N ASP A 94 -9.09 11.79 -20.22
CA ASP A 94 -9.45 11.16 -21.50
C ASP A 94 -8.53 11.36 -22.72
N LEU A 95 -7.23 11.10 -22.55
CA LEU A 95 -6.35 10.67 -23.65
C LEU A 95 -6.19 9.13 -23.71
N LEU A 96 -7.23 8.38 -23.33
CA LEU A 96 -7.29 6.92 -23.49
C LEU A 96 -8.71 6.45 -23.81
N TYR A 97 -9.25 6.81 -24.97
CA TYR A 97 -10.18 5.98 -25.76
C TYR A 97 -10.09 6.48 -27.21
N GLU A 98 -9.73 5.60 -28.15
CA GLU A 98 -9.86 5.85 -29.59
C GLU A 98 -11.33 6.00 -30.01
#